data_AF-A0A8S4QYU9-F1
#
_entry.id   AF-A0A8S4QYU9-F1
#
_cell.length_a   1.000
_cell.length_b   1.000
_cell.length_c   1.000
_cell.angle_alpha   90.00
_cell.angle_beta   90.00
_cell.angle_gamma   90.00
#
_symmetry.space_group_name_H-M   'P 1'
#
loop_
_entity.id
_entity.type
_entity.pdbx_description
1 polymer ?
#
loop_
_entity_poly.entity_id
_entity_poly.type
_entity_poly.pdbx_seq_one_letter_code
_entity_poly.pdbx_strand_id
1 'polypeptide(L)'
;REQSPGCHHCDDCLEDMAQHTLEVCLAWAEQRRALEDTAAGDLSLPTIFQTIVRSESAWNTAACFCEKLMSAKEAAERDRERTSTLPSLRRRTGCRRARNDLRPPRVVGPRVLN
;
A
#
# COMPACT_ATOMS: atom_id res chain seq x y z
N ARG A 1 14.93 6.46 7.00
CA ARG A 1 14.50 5.26 7.79
C ARG A 1 13.53 5.83 8.79
N GLU A 2 12.32 5.28 8.84
CA GLU A 2 11.28 5.83 9.70
C GLU A 2 11.69 5.74 11.18
N GLN A 3 11.56 6.86 11.88
CA GLN A 3 12.07 7.03 13.26
C GLN A 3 10.98 6.77 14.29
N SER A 4 9.71 6.84 13.87
CA SER A 4 8.53 6.61 14.71
C SER A 4 7.81 5.33 14.28
N PRO A 5 7.24 4.57 15.22
CA PRO A 5 6.30 3.50 14.88
C PRO A 5 4.92 4.02 14.48
N GLY A 6 4.57 5.26 14.83
CA GLY A 6 3.25 5.85 14.63
C GLY A 6 2.97 6.34 13.21
N CYS A 7 1.69 6.55 12.90
CA CYS A 7 1.32 7.13 11.62
C CYS A 7 1.69 8.62 11.57
N HIS A 8 2.40 9.05 10.54
CA HIS A 8 2.75 10.46 10.34
C HIS A 8 1.69 11.26 9.57
N HIS A 9 0.58 10.62 9.21
CA HIS A 9 -0.45 11.19 8.35
C HIS A 9 -1.76 11.49 9.11
N CYS A 10 -1.87 11.03 10.36
CA CYS A 10 -2.94 11.40 11.28
C CYS A 10 -2.39 11.41 12.71
N ASP A 11 -3.14 12.04 13.63
CA ASP A 11 -2.73 12.15 15.04
C ASP A 11 -3.27 11.01 15.91
N ASP A 12 -4.09 10.12 15.33
CA ASP A 12 -4.89 9.14 16.08
C ASP A 12 -4.27 7.74 16.16
N CYS A 13 -3.04 7.55 15.66
CA CYS A 13 -2.46 6.21 15.51
C CYS A 13 -1.01 6.09 15.98
N LEU A 14 -0.83 5.34 17.08
CA LEU A 14 0.46 5.07 17.71
C LEU A 14 1.30 4.02 16.97
N GLU A 15 0.68 3.22 16.10
CA GLU A 15 1.35 2.21 15.28
C GLU A 15 0.80 2.21 13.85
N ASP A 16 1.64 2.52 12.86
CA ASP A 16 1.28 2.58 11.43
C ASP A 16 1.07 1.18 10.83
N MET A 17 -0.02 0.53 11.26
CA MET A 17 -0.43 -0.77 10.75
C MET A 17 -1.07 -0.66 9.37
N ALA A 18 -0.91 -1.70 8.55
CA ALA A 18 -1.56 -1.80 7.24
C ALA A 18 -3.09 -1.65 7.36
N GLN A 19 -3.70 -2.29 8.36
CA GLN A 19 -5.12 -2.15 8.70
C GLN A 19 -5.52 -0.69 8.92
N HIS A 20 -4.76 0.05 9.73
CA HIS A 20 -5.05 1.46 10.00
C HIS A 20 -5.00 2.28 8.71
N THR A 21 -3.94 2.09 7.91
CA THR A 21 -3.79 2.78 6.62
C THR A 21 -4.96 2.46 5.67
N LEU A 22 -5.38 1.20 5.60
CA LEU A 22 -6.42 0.72 4.69
C LEU A 22 -7.84 1.04 5.14
N GLU A 23 -8.13 1.16 6.43
CA GLU A 23 -9.51 1.21 6.91
C GLU A 23 -9.84 2.45 7.73
N VAL A 24 -8.86 3.01 8.44
CA VAL A 24 -9.12 4.03 9.47
C VAL A 24 -8.57 5.40 9.08
N CYS A 25 -7.34 5.46 8.61
CA CYS A 25 -6.61 6.71 8.40
C CYS A 25 -7.34 7.64 7.41
N LEU A 26 -7.83 8.78 7.92
CA LEU A 26 -8.59 9.75 7.13
C LEU A 26 -7.77 10.39 6.02
N ALA A 27 -6.45 10.47 6.18
CA ALA A 27 -5.54 11.01 5.18
C ALA A 27 -5.56 10.24 3.84
N TRP A 28 -6.00 8.97 3.87
CA TRP A 28 -6.06 8.12 2.68
C TRP A 28 -7.48 7.91 2.15
N ALA A 29 -8.48 8.63 2.69
CA ALA A 29 -9.89 8.43 2.34
C ALA A 29 -10.17 8.57 0.83
N GLU A 30 -9.52 9.51 0.14
CA GLU A 30 -9.68 9.69 -1.31
C GLU A 30 -9.10 8.49 -2.07
N GLN A 31 -7.89 8.05 -1.70
CA GLN A 31 -7.20 6.95 -2.35
C GLN A 31 -7.96 5.62 -2.15
N ARG A 32 -8.67 5.46 -1.03
CA ARG A 32 -9.48 4.27 -0.72
C ARG A 32 -10.72 4.11 -1.58
N ARG A 33 -11.28 5.19 -2.17
CA ARG A 33 -12.54 5.11 -2.93
C ARG A 33 -12.55 4.05 -4.01
N ALA A 34 -11.45 3.94 -4.78
CA ALA A 34 -11.34 2.91 -5.82
C ALA A 34 -11.30 1.48 -5.27
N LEU A 35 -10.76 1.29 -4.06
CA LEU A 35 -10.76 0.01 -3.35
C LEU A 35 -12.14 -0.31 -2.76
N GLU A 36 -12.85 0.69 -2.23
CA GLU A 36 -14.20 0.55 -1.69
C GLU A 36 -15.17 0.08 -2.78
N ASP A 37 -15.10 0.68 -3.97
CA ASP A 37 -15.92 0.29 -5.12
C ASP A 37 -15.65 -1.17 -5.55
N THR A 38 -14.39 -1.61 -5.42
CA THR A 38 -13.96 -2.97 -5.77
C THR A 38 -14.41 -3.99 -4.71
N ALA A 39 -14.42 -3.61 -3.44
CA ALA A 39 -14.70 -4.47 -2.30
C ALA A 39 -16.11 -4.32 -1.70
N ALA A 40 -17.02 -3.67 -2.43
CA ALA A 40 -18.39 -3.38 -1.99
C ALA A 40 -18.45 -2.67 -0.61
N GLY A 41 -17.48 -1.79 -0.35
CA GLY A 41 -17.39 -0.99 0.88
C GLY A 41 -16.77 -1.69 2.09
N ASP A 42 -16.48 -3.00 2.03
CA ASP A 42 -15.77 -3.71 3.10
C ASP A 42 -14.27 -3.74 2.82
N LEU A 43 -13.54 -2.85 3.49
CA LEU A 43 -12.09 -2.73 3.36
C LEU A 43 -11.31 -3.63 4.32
N SER A 44 -11.97 -4.55 5.04
CA SER A 44 -11.27 -5.50 5.89
C SER A 44 -10.16 -6.22 5.11
N LEU A 45 -8.96 -6.33 5.69
CA LEU A 45 -7.85 -7.03 5.04
C LEU A 45 -8.25 -8.39 4.42
N PRO A 46 -9.01 -9.28 5.10
CA PRO A 46 -9.48 -10.53 4.50
C PRO A 46 -10.34 -10.34 3.25
N THR A 47 -11.26 -9.36 3.25
CA THR A 47 -12.13 -9.08 2.11
C THR A 47 -11.34 -8.53 0.92
N ILE A 48 -10.40 -7.61 1.17
CA ILE A 48 -9.50 -7.12 0.13
C ILE A 48 -8.70 -8.26 -0.48
N PHE A 49 -8.06 -9.11 0.34
CA PHE A 49 -7.28 -10.23 -0.17
C PHE A 49 -8.12 -11.20 -0.99
N GLN A 50 -9.32 -11.55 -0.53
CA GLN A 50 -10.23 -12.43 -1.28
C GLN A 50 -10.66 -11.82 -2.62
N THR A 51 -10.87 -10.51 -2.65
CA THR A 51 -11.31 -9.80 -3.86
C THR A 51 -10.19 -9.74 -4.91
N ILE A 52 -8.99 -9.35 -4.50
CA ILE A 52 -7.86 -9.13 -5.42
C ILE A 52 -7.31 -10.44 -6.00
N VAL A 53 -7.40 -11.56 -5.28
CA VAL A 53 -6.92 -12.86 -5.81
C VAL A 53 -7.87 -13.48 -6.83
N ARG A 54 -9.12 -12.99 -6.91
CA ARG A 54 -10.17 -13.52 -7.79
C ARG A 54 -10.35 -12.71 -9.07
N SER A 55 -9.75 -11.52 -9.16
CA SER A 55 -9.91 -10.63 -10.29
C SER A 55 -8.62 -9.85 -10.60
N GLU A 56 -8.16 -9.92 -11.85
CA GLU A 56 -7.02 -9.14 -12.32
C GLU A 56 -7.28 -7.63 -12.28
N SER A 57 -8.52 -7.19 -12.53
CA SER A 57 -8.87 -5.76 -12.42
C SER A 57 -8.86 -5.28 -10.97
N ALA A 58 -9.34 -6.11 -10.03
CA ALA A 58 -9.28 -5.82 -8.61
C ALA A 58 -7.82 -5.78 -8.12
N TRP A 59 -7.01 -6.74 -8.56
CA TRP A 59 -5.58 -6.75 -8.31
C TRP A 59 -4.90 -5.47 -8.79
N ASN A 60 -5.15 -5.05 -10.03
CA ASN A 60 -4.57 -3.82 -10.59
C ASN A 60 -4.99 -2.58 -9.80
N THR A 61 -6.24 -2.54 -9.34
CA THR A 61 -6.76 -1.45 -8.50
C THR A 61 -6.03 -1.39 -7.16
N ALA A 62 -5.89 -2.53 -6.48
CA ALA A 62 -5.15 -2.61 -5.22
C ALA A 62 -3.65 -2.31 -5.38
N ALA A 63 -3.03 -2.80 -6.46
CA ALA A 63 -1.63 -2.50 -6.78
C ALA A 63 -1.42 -0.99 -7.01
N CYS A 64 -2.30 -0.35 -7.79
CA CYS A 64 -2.26 1.09 -8.03
C CYS A 64 -2.45 1.89 -6.74
N PHE A 65 -3.38 1.47 -5.88
CA PHE A 65 -3.55 2.07 -4.55
C PHE A 65 -2.25 1.97 -3.73
N CYS A 66 -1.67 0.77 -3.61
CA CYS A 66 -0.44 0.55 -2.86
C CYS A 66 0.72 1.39 -3.40
N GLU A 67 0.84 1.53 -4.72
CA GLU A 67 1.86 2.38 -5.34
C GLU A 67 1.67 3.86 -4.97
N LYS A 68 0.44 4.38 -5.07
CA LYS A 68 0.12 5.77 -4.69
C LYS A 68 0.38 6.01 -3.22
N LEU A 69 -0.08 5.10 -2.36
CA LEU A 69 0.11 5.14 -0.91
C LEU A 69 1.60 5.18 -0.55
N MET A 70 2.37 4.20 -1.00
CA MET A 70 3.79 4.09 -0.68
C MET A 70 4.58 5.27 -1.23
N SER A 71 4.23 5.77 -2.43
CA SER A 71 4.87 6.94 -3.02
C SER A 71 4.60 8.21 -2.21
N ALA A 72 3.37 8.39 -1.72
CA ALA A 72 3.01 9.53 -0.87
C ALA A 72 3.70 9.47 0.50
N LYS A 73 3.76 8.28 1.13
CA LYS A 73 4.51 8.06 2.38
C LYS A 73 6.00 8.34 2.21
N GLU A 74 6.62 7.84 1.13
CA GLU A 74 8.04 8.10 0.81
C GLU A 74 8.31 9.58 0.51
N ALA A 75 7.38 10.29 -0.14
CA ALA A 75 7.51 11.73 -0.36
C ALA A 75 7.49 12.50 0.98
N ALA A 76 6.53 12.19 1.86
CA ALA A 76 6.43 12.81 3.18
C ALA A 76 7.66 12.49 4.07
N GLU A 77 8.18 11.26 4.05
CA GLU A 77 9.42 10.90 4.74
C GLU A 77 10.60 11.74 4.21
N ARG A 78 10.73 11.86 2.89
CA ARG A 78 11.80 12.65 2.27
C ARG A 78 11.76 14.12 2.64
N ASP A 79 10.60 14.72 2.74
CA ASP A 79 10.47 16.12 3.15
C ASP A 79 10.89 16.32 4.61
N ARG A 80 10.50 15.39 5.51
CA ARG A 80 10.97 15.38 6.90
C ARG A 80 12.49 15.21 7.00
N GLU A 81 13.08 14.31 6.22
CA GLU A 81 14.53 14.08 6.19
C GLU A 81 15.30 15.30 5.67
N ARG A 82 14.73 16.07 4.71
CA ARG A 82 15.35 17.31 4.19
C ARG A 82 15.44 18.40 5.24
N THR A 83 14.42 18.52 6.09
CA THR A 83 14.36 19.51 7.17
C THR A 83 15.08 19.05 8.44
N SER A 84 15.42 17.75 8.52
CA SER A 84 16.13 17.20 9.66
C SER A 84 17.61 17.57 9.64
N THR A 85 18.14 18.00 10.79
CA THR A 85 19.55 18.26 11.01
C THR A 85 20.36 16.98 11.29
N LEU A 86 19.69 15.84 11.49
CA LEU A 86 20.36 14.56 11.68
C LEU A 86 20.98 14.07 10.37
N PRO A 87 22.19 13.46 10.39
CA PRO A 87 22.83 12.98 9.17
C PRO A 87 21.96 11.94 8.48
N SER A 88 21.24 12.36 7.43
CA SER A 88 20.55 11.47 6.51
C SER A 88 21.63 10.68 5.78
N LEU A 89 21.74 9.38 6.07
CA LEU A 89 22.60 8.45 5.34
C LEU A 89 22.12 8.42 3.89
N ARG A 90 22.65 9.34 3.08
CA ARG A 90 22.28 9.59 1.69
C ARG A 90 22.21 8.26 0.95
N ARG A 91 20.99 7.86 0.56
CA ARG A 91 20.80 6.74 -0.37
C ARG A 91 21.67 7.01 -1.59
N ARG A 92 22.67 6.16 -1.82
CA ARG A 92 23.39 6.12 -3.08
C ARG A 92 22.35 5.95 -4.17
N THR A 93 22.14 7.01 -4.95
CA THR A 93 21.41 7.01 -6.21
C THR A 93 21.99 5.93 -7.10
N GLY A 94 21.30 4.80 -7.21
CA GLY A 94 21.83 3.67 -7.96
C GLY A 94 21.04 2.38 -7.79
N CYS A 95 19.75 2.39 -8.09
CA CYS A 95 19.12 1.20 -8.66
C CYS A 95 17.91 1.65 -9.46
N ARG A 96 18.06 1.66 -10.79
CA ARG A 96 16.92 1.79 -11.70
C ARG A 96 16.01 0.61 -11.38
N ARG A 97 14.87 0.87 -10.71
CA ARG A 97 13.87 -0.15 -10.42
C ARG A 97 13.37 -0.64 -11.79
N ALA A 98 13.81 -1.82 -12.20
CA ALA A 98 13.18 -2.54 -13.28
C ALA A 98 11.69 -2.66 -12.90
N ARG A 99 10.82 -2.16 -13.79
CA ARG A 99 9.38 -2.39 -13.73
C ARG A 99 9.16 -3.89 -13.94
N ASN A 100 9.31 -4.69 -12.88
CA ASN A 100 8.98 -6.11 -12.93
C ASN A 100 7.56 -6.29 -12.41
N ASP A 101 6.65 -6.41 -13.37
CA ASP A 101 5.41 -7.17 -13.37
C ASP A 101 4.92 -7.63 -12.00
N LEU A 102 4.05 -6.81 -11.40
CA LEU A 102 3.10 -7.24 -10.36
C LEU A 102 2.03 -8.15 -10.98
N ARG A 103 2.40 -9.19 -11.73
CA ARG A 103 1.41 -10.07 -12.36
C ARG A 103 0.76 -10.96 -11.30
N PRO A 104 -0.57 -11.06 -11.24
CA PRO A 104 -1.22 -11.96 -10.30
C PRO A 104 -0.83 -13.42 -10.59
N PRO A 105 -0.79 -14.28 -9.54
CA PRO A 105 -0.56 -15.71 -9.70
C PRO A 105 -1.69 -16.33 -10.55
N ARG A 106 -1.33 -17.14 -11.56
CA ARG A 106 -2.33 -17.91 -12.31
C ARG A 106 -2.84 -19.03 -11.41
N VAL A 107 -4.09 -18.96 -10.97
CA VAL A 107 -4.74 -20.05 -10.23
C VAL A 107 -5.04 -21.18 -11.21
N VAL A 108 -4.32 -22.30 -11.10
CA VAL A 108 -4.67 -23.55 -11.81
C VAL A 108 -5.70 -24.27 -10.94
N GLY A 109 -6.94 -24.37 -11.43
CA GLY A 109 -8.03 -25.07 -10.72
C GLY A 109 -7.75 -26.57 -10.52
N PRO A 110 -8.40 -27.22 -9.54
CA PRO A 110 -8.14 -28.63 -9.25
C PRO A 110 -8.53 -29.52 -10.43
N ARG A 111 -7.58 -30.35 -10.85
CA ARG A 111 -7.77 -31.42 -11.83
C ARG A 111 -8.68 -32.47 -11.19
N VAL A 112 -9.93 -32.52 -11.60
CA VAL A 112 -10.84 -33.63 -11.26
C VAL A 112 -10.30 -34.86 -12.00
N LEU A 113 -9.70 -35.80 -11.27
CA LEU A 113 -9.35 -37.11 -11.81
C LEU A 113 -10.62 -37.96 -11.74
N ASN A 114 -11.04 -38.45 -12.91
CA ASN A 114 -12.11 -39.41 -13.10
C ASN A 114 -11.61 -40.82 -12.78
#